data_AF-A0A2W2BJZ5-F1
#
_entry.id   AF-A0A2W2BJZ5-F1
#
_cell.length_a   1.000
_cell.length_b   1.000
_cell.length_c   1.000
_cell.angle_alpha   90.00
_cell.angle_beta   90.00
_cell.angle_gamma   90.00
#
_symmetry.space_group_name_H-M   'P 1'
#
loop_
_entity.id
_entity.type
_entity.pdbx_description
1 polymer ?
#
loop_
_entity_poly.entity_id
_entity_poly.type
_entity_poly.pdbx_seq_one_letter_code
_entity_poly.pdbx_strand_id
1 'polypeptide(L)' 'MAVVAKEYRSVDRDQAFLLPPSMTDWLPGDHLVWFVIAAVQRLDTAAFHARARLGSVGRR' A
#
# COMPACT_ATOMS: atom_id res chain seq x y z
N MET A 1 -3.43 -15.38 21.88
CA MET A 1 -3.58 -13.90 21.93
C MET A 1 -3.61 -13.38 20.51
N ALA A 2 -4.73 -12.84 20.05
CA ALA A 2 -4.86 -12.31 18.69
C ALA A 2 -4.10 -10.99 18.57
N VAL A 3 -3.11 -10.92 17.69
CA VAL A 3 -2.45 -9.67 17.32
C VAL A 3 -3.44 -8.90 16.43
N VAL A 4 -4.15 -7.92 17.00
CA VAL A 4 -4.86 -6.91 16.22
C VAL A 4 -3.82 -6.15 15.39
N ALA A 5 -4.08 -5.92 14.11
CA ALA A 5 -3.18 -5.18 13.22
C ALA A 5 -2.99 -3.74 13.75
N LYS A 6 -1.88 -3.50 14.44
CA LYS A 6 -1.51 -2.21 15.04
C LYS A 6 -0.56 -1.39 14.17
N GLU A 7 -0.04 -1.98 13.09
CA GLU A 7 1.06 -1.41 12.32
C GLU A 7 0.67 -1.17 10.85
N TYR A 8 1.12 -0.02 10.33
CA TYR A 8 1.11 0.31 8.92
C TYR A 8 2.03 -0.68 8.20
N ARG A 9 1.48 -1.40 7.21
CA ARG A 9 2.25 -2.29 6.34
C ARG A 9 2.51 -1.58 5.01
N SER A 10 3.72 -1.78 4.48
CA SER A 10 4.03 -1.41 3.12
C SER A 10 3.03 -2.05 2.16
N VAL A 11 2.66 -1.31 1.12
CA VAL A 11 1.79 -1.82 0.06
C VAL A 11 2.51 -2.92 -0.71
N ASP A 12 1.85 -4.08 -0.81
CA ASP A 12 2.17 -5.16 -1.75
C ASP A 12 1.15 -5.13 -2.89
N ARG A 13 1.60 -4.84 -4.11
CA ARG A 13 0.73 -4.71 -5.30
C ARG A 13 0.55 -6.04 -6.04
N ASP A 14 1.38 -7.03 -5.73
CA ASP A 14 1.28 -8.38 -6.31
C ASP A 14 0.34 -9.27 -5.47
N GLN A 15 -0.21 -8.72 -4.38
CA GLN A 15 -1.23 -9.39 -3.57
C GLN A 15 -2.46 -9.74 -4.41
N ALA A 16 -2.86 -11.01 -4.36
CA ALA A 16 -4.09 -11.46 -4.98
C ALA A 16 -5.36 -11.00 -4.23
N PHE A 17 -6.40 -10.66 -4.98
CA PHE A 17 -7.72 -10.29 -4.47
C PHE A 17 -8.81 -11.24 -4.98
N LEU A 18 -10.01 -11.12 -4.41
CA LEU A 18 -11.16 -11.89 -4.88
C LEU A 18 -11.54 -11.48 -6.30
N LEU A 19 -11.72 -10.18 -6.56
CA LEU A 19 -12.03 -9.61 -7.88
C LEU A 19 -11.64 -8.12 -7.89
N PRO A 20 -10.92 -7.63 -8.93
CA PRO A 20 -10.09 -8.40 -9.87
C PRO A 20 -8.95 -9.15 -9.16
N PRO A 21 -8.53 -10.34 -9.63
CA PRO A 21 -7.53 -11.15 -8.94
C PRO A 21 -6.16 -10.51 -8.78
N SER A 22 -5.72 -9.70 -9.75
CA SER A 22 -4.52 -8.88 -9.66
C SER A 22 -4.88 -7.40 -9.61
N MET A 23 -4.16 -6.61 -8.80
CA MET A 23 -4.27 -5.15 -8.83
C MET A 23 -3.90 -4.56 -10.20
N THR A 24 -3.05 -5.25 -10.97
CA THR A 24 -2.64 -4.81 -12.32
C THR A 24 -3.80 -4.76 -13.29
N ASP A 25 -4.84 -5.56 -13.06
CA ASP A 25 -6.01 -5.65 -13.95
C ASP A 25 -7.05 -4.56 -13.68
N TRP A 26 -6.85 -3.74 -12.63
CA TRP A 26 -7.80 -2.72 -12.22
C TRP A 26 -7.79 -1.50 -13.15
N LEU A 27 -6.67 -1.29 -13.85
CA LEU A 27 -6.43 -0.13 -14.70
C LEU A 27 -5.74 -0.57 -15.99
N PRO A 28 -5.92 0.16 -17.11
CA PRO A 28 -5.17 -0.07 -18.34
C PRO A 28 -3.65 -0.04 -18.12
N GLY A 29 -2.92 -0.83 -18.91
CA GLY A 29 -1.45 -0.93 -18.79
C GLY A 29 -0.69 0.37 -19.11
N ASP A 30 -1.31 1.29 -19.85
CA ASP A 30 -0.77 2.61 -20.20
C ASP A 30 -1.20 3.72 -19.22
N HIS A 31 -1.90 3.37 -18.14
CA HIS A 31 -2.37 4.35 -17.17
C HIS A 31 -1.20 5.02 -16.41
N LEU A 32 -1.26 6.35 -16.25
CA LEU A 32 -0.20 7.18 -15.64
C LEU A 32 0.24 6.73 -14.23
N VAL A 33 -0.65 6.06 -13.49
CA VAL A 33 -0.35 5.54 -12.14
C VAL A 33 0.89 4.66 -12.12
N TRP A 34 1.14 3.89 -13.17
CA TRP A 34 2.30 2.99 -13.26
C TRP A 34 3.61 3.77 -13.27
N PHE A 35 3.62 4.93 -13.95
CA PHE A 35 4.73 5.86 -13.90
C PHE A 35 4.93 6.45 -12.50
N VAL A 36 3.86 6.88 -11.84
CA VAL A 36 3.92 7.43 -10.47
C VAL A 36 4.47 6.40 -9.48
N ILE A 37 4.01 5.15 -9.57
CA ILE A 37 4.51 4.04 -8.73
C ILE A 37 6.01 3.84 -8.97
N ALA A 38 6.45 3.75 -10.22
CA ALA A 38 7.86 3.56 -10.56
C ALA A 38 8.75 4.76 -10.14
N ALA A 39 8.20 5.98 -10.18
CA ALA A 39 8.89 7.18 -9.73
C ALA A 39 9.06 7.17 -8.20
N VAL A 40 8.00 6.90 -7.44
CA VAL A 40 8.03 6.88 -5.97
C VAL A 40 8.94 5.75 -5.45
N GLN A 41 9.01 4.60 -6.13
CA GLN A 41 9.94 3.52 -5.79
C GLN A 41 11.42 3.93 -5.82
N ARG A 42 11.76 5.02 -6.51
CA ARG A 42 13.13 5.56 -6.57
C ARG A 42 13.43 6.61 -5.51
N LEU A 43 12.43 7.04 -4.74
CA LEU A 43 12.58 8.06 -3.71
C LEU A 43 12.82 7.42 -2.35
N ASP A 44 13.61 8.08 -1.49
CA ASP A 44 13.69 7.69 -0.08
C ASP A 44 12.40 8.13 0.64
N THR A 45 11.55 7.16 0.97
CA THR A 45 10.30 7.37 1.70
C THR A 45 10.38 6.99 3.18
N ALA A 46 11.56 6.64 3.71
CA ALA A 46 11.72 6.10 5.06
C ALA A 46 11.16 7.03 6.15
N ALA A 47 11.38 8.35 6.00
CA ALA A 47 10.88 9.35 6.94
C ALA A 47 9.34 9.40 7.00
N PHE A 48 8.64 9.11 5.91
CA PHE A 48 7.18 9.05 5.88
C PHE A 48 6.67 7.80 6.60
N HIS A 49 7.30 6.66 6.35
CA HIS A 49 6.95 5.40 7.01
C HIS A 49 7.23 5.44 8.52
N ALA A 50 8.33 6.05 8.94
CA ALA A 50 8.68 6.21 10.36
C ALA A 50 7.70 7.13 11.13
N ARG A 51 7.07 8.09 10.44
CA ARG A 51 6.09 9.03 11.04
C ARG A 51 4.65 8.52 10.98
N ALA A 52 4.40 7.38 10.35
CA ALA A 52 3.07 6.78 10.33
C ALA A 52 2.61 6.52 11.78
N ARG A 53 1.45 7.05 12.17
CA ARG A 53 0.88 6.80 13.50
C ARG A 53 0.40 5.35 13.56
N LEU A 54 1.24 4.46 14.06
CA LEU A 54 0.91 3.07 14.34
C LEU A 54 -0.02 3.05 15.57
N GLY A 55 -1.30 2.70 15.39
CA GLY A 55 -2.21 2.46 16.52
C GLY A 55 -3.21 3.56 16.89
N SER A 56 -3.81 4.29 15.93
CA SER A 56 -5.09 4.96 16.26
C SER A 56 -6.16 3.89 16.51
N VAL A 57 -6.70 3.85 17.72
CA VAL A 57 -7.91 3.08 18.04
C VAL A 57 -8.98 3.55 17.06
N GLY A 58 -9.50 2.67 16.20
CA GLY A 58 -10.60 3.01 15.29
C GLY A 58 -11.66 3.76 16.09
N ARG A 59 -12.08 4.95 15.61
CA ARG A 59 -12.98 5.84 16.35
C ARG A 59 -14.19 5.04 16.85
N ARG A 60 -14.43 5.14 18.17
CA ARG A 60 -15.61 4.60 18.86
C ARG A 60 -16.88 5.24 18.32
#